data_AF-A0A096AGS5-F1
#
_entry.id   AF-A0A096AGS5-F1
#
_cell.length_a   1.000
_cell.length_b   1.000
_cell.length_c   1.000
_cell.angle_alpha   90.00
_cell.angle_beta   90.00
_cell.angle_gamma   90.00
#
_symmetry.space_group_name_H-M   'P 1'
#
loop_
_entity.id
_entity.type
_entity.pdbx_description
1 polymer ?
#
loop_
_entity_poly.entity_id
_entity_poly.type
_entity_poly.pdbx_seq_one_letter_code
_entity_poly.pdbx_strand_id
1 'polypeptide(L)'
;MKKITLVAVAIVAVTAFTACGNSSPKAELKSDIDSLSYAIGVDQGQGVKQYLTQMQIDTAYIDEFIRGLNDAAKGADDKKKAAYNAGVGAGQQVSMMIKQQINKQIFGEDSTQSISINNFVAGFAASAKGKGQKITVEEARKIEQTVGEAIKAKAAEKTYGAYKKQNEAYLVKNAKKAGVKTLGKGVQVLEIKKGTGAKPKATDMVKINYVGKTIDGKTFDQRDGATMPVGGVIPGFTEALTNMPVGAKWEVTIPAAAGYGANQAGPQIKPFSTLIFTIELVAIEKAPQAPQGAAMPGASAKK
;
A
#
# COMPACT_ATOMS: atom_id res chain seq x y z
N MET A 1 5.97 -62.90 11.36
CA MET A 1 5.19 -61.70 11.02
C MET A 1 3.76 -61.91 11.52
N LYS A 2 3.38 -61.29 12.64
CA LYS A 2 2.05 -61.43 13.22
C LYS A 2 1.05 -60.71 12.32
N LYS A 3 0.08 -61.43 11.76
CA LYS A 3 -1.04 -60.86 11.00
C LYS A 3 -1.82 -59.95 11.95
N ILE A 4 -1.77 -58.65 11.73
CA ILE A 4 -2.63 -57.70 12.43
C ILE A 4 -4.01 -57.88 11.81
N THR A 5 -4.85 -58.68 12.46
CA THR A 5 -6.25 -58.78 12.12
C THR A 5 -6.89 -57.46 12.55
N LEU A 6 -7.00 -56.50 11.62
CA LEU A 6 -7.77 -55.29 11.84
C LEU A 6 -9.22 -55.70 12.04
N VAL A 7 -9.72 -55.51 13.26
CA VAL A 7 -11.13 -55.67 13.59
C VAL A 7 -11.89 -54.67 12.73
N ALA A 8 -12.65 -55.18 11.75
CA ALA A 8 -13.68 -54.40 11.09
C ALA A 8 -14.68 -53.98 12.17
N VAL A 9 -14.49 -52.78 12.73
CA VAL A 9 -15.46 -52.20 13.66
C VAL A 9 -16.68 -51.87 12.81
N ALA A 10 -17.72 -52.70 12.94
CA ALA A 10 -19.02 -52.43 12.37
C ALA A 10 -19.60 -51.18 13.06
N ILE A 11 -19.41 -50.01 12.43
CA ILE A 11 -20.06 -48.78 12.87
C ILE A 11 -21.53 -48.88 12.44
N VAL A 12 -22.43 -48.83 13.43
CA VAL A 12 -23.88 -48.86 13.24
C VAL A 12 -24.28 -47.74 12.27
N ALA A 13 -24.78 -48.13 11.10
CA ALA A 13 -25.35 -47.21 10.13
C ALA A 13 -26.68 -46.68 10.69
N VAL A 14 -26.66 -45.47 11.28
CA VAL A 14 -27.89 -44.73 11.57
C VAL A 14 -28.47 -44.27 10.23
N THR A 15 -29.45 -45.01 9.72
CA THR A 15 -30.25 -44.62 8.55
C THR A 15 -31.19 -43.49 8.95
N ALA A 16 -30.72 -42.24 8.84
CA ALA A 16 -31.59 -41.07 8.78
C ALA A 16 -32.07 -40.87 7.34
N PHE A 17 -33.39 -40.67 7.23
CA PHE A 17 -34.20 -40.50 6.02
C PHE A 17 -33.60 -39.52 5.00
N THR A 18 -33.86 -39.82 3.74
CA THR A 18 -33.58 -38.99 2.56
C THR A 18 -34.28 -37.64 2.65
N ALA A 19 -33.50 -36.58 2.80
CA ALA A 19 -33.83 -35.27 2.26
C ALA A 19 -32.76 -34.93 1.21
N CYS A 20 -33.21 -34.70 -0.02
CA CYS A 20 -32.34 -34.18 -1.08
C CYS A 20 -31.77 -32.82 -0.64
N GLY A 21 -30.44 -32.70 -0.56
CA GLY A 21 -29.72 -31.43 -0.47
C GLY A 21 -28.78 -31.30 0.74
N ASN A 22 -27.51 -30.97 0.45
CA ASN A 22 -26.59 -30.28 1.36
C ASN A 22 -26.09 -30.97 2.66
N SER A 23 -26.14 -32.30 2.82
CA SER A 23 -25.53 -32.96 3.99
C SER A 23 -24.07 -33.39 3.78
N SER A 24 -23.29 -33.39 4.87
CA SER A 24 -21.91 -33.89 4.93
C SER A 24 -21.77 -35.29 4.31
N PRO A 25 -20.66 -35.60 3.59
CA PRO A 25 -20.48 -36.91 2.97
C PRO A 25 -20.61 -38.07 3.98
N LYS A 26 -21.38 -39.10 3.64
CA LYS A 26 -21.47 -40.32 4.45
C LYS A 26 -20.28 -41.23 4.13
N ALA A 27 -19.61 -41.74 5.17
CA ALA A 27 -18.49 -42.65 5.02
C ALA A 27 -18.96 -44.08 4.69
N GLU A 28 -18.27 -44.73 3.75
CA GLU A 28 -18.43 -46.16 3.44
C GLU A 28 -17.11 -46.88 3.72
N LEU A 29 -17.02 -47.62 4.83
CA LEU A 29 -15.77 -48.22 5.31
C LEU A 29 -15.72 -49.71 4.93
N LYS A 30 -15.54 -50.00 3.63
CA LYS A 30 -15.60 -51.38 3.11
C LYS A 30 -14.22 -52.04 3.01
N SER A 31 -13.15 -51.26 3.13
CA SER A 31 -11.76 -51.72 3.02
C SER A 31 -10.83 -51.04 4.04
N ASP A 32 -9.62 -51.59 4.18
CA ASP A 32 -8.55 -50.98 4.98
C ASP A 32 -8.16 -49.59 4.44
N ILE A 33 -8.23 -49.40 3.12
CA ILE A 33 -7.94 -48.10 2.48
C ILE A 33 -9.03 -47.09 2.82
N ASP A 34 -10.31 -47.49 2.82
CA ASP A 34 -11.42 -46.62 3.22
C ASP A 34 -11.29 -46.22 4.70
N SER A 35 -10.91 -47.18 5.55
CA SER A 35 -10.69 -46.96 6.98
C SER A 35 -9.51 -46.01 7.24
N LEU A 36 -8.40 -46.19 6.52
CA LEU A 36 -7.25 -45.29 6.57
C LEU A 36 -7.63 -43.88 6.08
N SER A 37 -8.35 -43.77 4.97
CA SER A 37 -8.78 -42.49 4.39
C SER A 37 -9.69 -41.72 5.36
N TYR A 38 -10.63 -42.42 6.00
CA TYR A 38 -11.49 -41.85 7.02
C TYR A 38 -10.70 -41.39 8.26
N ALA A 39 -9.76 -42.21 8.75
CA ALA A 39 -8.93 -41.86 9.90
C ALA A 39 -8.08 -40.61 9.65
N ILE A 40 -7.46 -40.50 8.46
CA ILE A 40 -6.72 -39.28 8.05
C ILE A 40 -7.64 -38.05 8.05
N GLY A 41 -8.86 -38.18 7.53
CA GLY A 41 -9.84 -37.08 7.53
C GLY A 41 -10.27 -36.65 8.94
N VAL A 42 -10.49 -37.60 9.85
CA VAL A 42 -10.80 -37.33 11.27
C VAL A 42 -9.65 -36.59 11.96
N ASP A 43 -8.41 -37.05 11.76
CA ASP A 43 -7.21 -36.44 12.34
C ASP A 43 -7.01 -34.99 11.85
N GLN A 44 -7.05 -34.77 10.53
CA GLN A 44 -6.88 -33.43 9.96
C GLN A 44 -8.06 -32.48 10.25
N GLY A 45 -9.26 -33.01 10.50
CA GLY A 45 -10.47 -32.23 10.75
C GLY A 45 -10.53 -31.54 12.12
N GLN A 46 -9.72 -31.95 13.09
CA GLN A 46 -9.82 -31.48 14.49
C GLN A 46 -9.66 -29.95 14.63
N GLY A 47 -8.84 -29.33 13.77
CA GLY A 47 -8.56 -27.89 13.82
C GLY A 47 -9.59 -26.99 13.14
N VAL A 48 -10.55 -27.55 12.39
CA VAL A 48 -11.42 -26.74 11.50
C VAL A 48 -12.28 -25.73 12.27
N LYS A 49 -12.84 -26.10 13.42
CA LYS A 49 -13.65 -25.16 14.23
C LYS A 49 -12.84 -23.98 14.75
N GLN A 50 -11.62 -24.24 15.21
CA GLN A 50 -10.70 -23.20 15.66
C GLN A 50 -10.29 -22.29 14.50
N TYR A 51 -9.99 -22.89 13.34
CA TYR A 51 -9.67 -22.16 12.11
C TYR A 51 -10.81 -21.23 11.68
N LEU A 52 -12.06 -21.71 11.65
CA LEU A 52 -13.23 -20.88 11.33
C LEU A 52 -13.38 -19.72 12.32
N THR A 53 -13.18 -19.98 13.61
CA THR A 53 -13.25 -18.96 14.66
C THR A 53 -12.16 -17.89 14.49
N GLN A 54 -10.93 -18.29 14.15
CA GLN A 54 -9.83 -17.36 13.85
C GLN A 54 -10.14 -16.48 12.63
N MET A 55 -10.84 -17.02 11.64
CA MET A 55 -11.35 -16.27 10.49
C MET A 55 -12.62 -15.44 10.79
N GLN A 56 -13.10 -15.43 12.05
CA GLN A 56 -14.34 -14.79 12.46
C GLN A 56 -15.59 -15.35 11.75
N ILE A 57 -15.54 -16.62 11.36
CA ILE A 57 -16.67 -17.36 10.79
C ILE A 57 -17.31 -18.17 11.91
N ASP A 58 -18.61 -18.00 12.10
CA ASP A 58 -19.37 -18.77 13.09
C ASP A 58 -19.35 -20.26 12.75
N THR A 59 -19.08 -21.10 13.75
CA THR A 59 -19.10 -22.56 13.61
C THR A 59 -20.47 -23.12 13.23
N ALA A 60 -21.55 -22.34 13.37
CA ALA A 60 -22.87 -22.66 12.81
C ALA A 60 -22.84 -22.85 11.28
N TYR A 61 -21.83 -22.29 10.59
CA TYR A 61 -21.65 -22.42 9.14
C TYR A 61 -20.64 -23.52 8.74
N ILE A 62 -20.30 -24.45 9.65
CA ILE A 62 -19.31 -25.49 9.35
C ILE A 62 -19.74 -26.41 8.21
N ASP A 63 -21.03 -26.69 8.05
CA ASP A 63 -21.51 -27.52 6.92
C ASP A 63 -21.28 -26.84 5.57
N GLU A 64 -21.33 -25.50 5.51
CA GLU A 64 -20.99 -24.74 4.30
C GLU A 64 -19.49 -24.83 3.98
N PHE A 65 -18.63 -24.82 5.01
CA PHE A 65 -17.21 -25.05 4.85
C PHE A 65 -16.92 -26.47 4.33
N ILE A 66 -17.55 -27.50 4.92
CA ILE A 66 -17.41 -28.89 4.48
C ILE A 66 -17.92 -29.08 3.05
N ARG A 67 -19.02 -28.41 2.68
CA ARG A 67 -19.54 -28.40 1.31
C ARG A 67 -18.51 -27.86 0.33
N GLY A 68 -17.93 -26.70 0.62
CA GLY A 68 -16.87 -26.09 -0.19
C GLY A 68 -15.62 -26.98 -0.31
N LEU A 69 -15.18 -27.60 0.79
CA LEU A 69 -14.05 -28.52 0.81
C LEU A 69 -14.31 -29.75 -0.07
N ASN A 70 -15.47 -30.38 0.08
CA ASN A 70 -15.87 -31.54 -0.72
C ASN A 70 -16.01 -31.17 -2.21
N ASP A 71 -16.54 -29.98 -2.52
CA ASP A 71 -16.62 -29.48 -3.88
C ASP A 71 -15.24 -29.26 -4.52
N ALA A 72 -14.31 -28.65 -3.78
CA ALA A 72 -12.95 -28.44 -4.24
C ALA A 72 -12.21 -29.77 -4.46
N ALA A 73 -12.29 -30.70 -3.50
CA ALA A 73 -11.59 -31.98 -3.56
C ALA A 73 -12.08 -32.87 -4.71
N LYS A 74 -13.39 -32.98 -4.92
CA LYS A 74 -13.99 -33.78 -6.01
C LYS A 74 -13.87 -33.11 -7.38
N GLY A 75 -13.51 -31.83 -7.41
CA GLY A 75 -13.37 -31.01 -8.60
C GLY A 75 -11.94 -30.82 -9.11
N ALA A 76 -10.95 -31.46 -8.48
CA ALA A 76 -9.54 -31.13 -8.67
C ALA A 76 -9.06 -31.31 -10.12
N ASP A 77 -9.56 -32.30 -10.83
CA ASP A 77 -9.19 -32.58 -12.23
C ASP A 77 -10.06 -31.85 -13.26
N ASP A 78 -11.17 -31.22 -12.83
CA ASP A 78 -12.01 -30.40 -13.71
C ASP A 78 -11.40 -29.00 -13.85
N LYS A 79 -10.80 -28.74 -15.01
CA LYS A 79 -10.17 -27.44 -15.32
C LYS A 79 -11.13 -26.25 -15.20
N LYS A 80 -12.44 -26.43 -15.46
CA LYS A 80 -13.43 -25.35 -15.30
C LYS A 80 -13.66 -25.06 -13.82
N LYS A 81 -13.79 -26.11 -13.00
CA LYS A 81 -13.95 -25.98 -11.55
C LYS A 81 -12.67 -25.43 -10.91
N ALA A 82 -11.50 -25.85 -11.37
CA ALA A 82 -10.21 -25.30 -10.97
C ALA A 82 -10.12 -23.79 -11.27
N ALA A 83 -10.52 -23.34 -12.47
CA ALA A 83 -10.53 -21.93 -12.83
C ALA A 83 -11.53 -21.11 -11.98
N TYR A 84 -12.72 -21.66 -11.70
CA TYR A 84 -13.70 -21.02 -10.82
C TYR A 84 -13.15 -20.86 -9.40
N ASN A 85 -12.59 -21.93 -8.81
CA ASN A 85 -12.01 -21.91 -7.47
C ASN A 85 -10.83 -20.94 -7.37
N ALA A 86 -9.98 -20.88 -8.40
CA ALA A 86 -8.91 -19.89 -8.49
C ALA A 86 -9.47 -18.45 -8.49
N GLY A 87 -10.57 -18.21 -9.23
CA GLY A 87 -11.27 -16.93 -9.24
C GLY A 87 -11.87 -16.55 -7.87
N VAL A 88 -12.43 -17.51 -7.13
CA VAL A 88 -12.93 -17.29 -5.76
C VAL A 88 -11.78 -16.88 -4.83
N GLY A 89 -10.65 -17.59 -4.87
CA GLY A 89 -9.47 -17.26 -4.07
C GLY A 89 -8.90 -15.88 -4.40
N ALA A 90 -8.74 -15.56 -5.68
CA ALA A 90 -8.30 -14.23 -6.12
C ALA A 90 -9.29 -13.13 -5.69
N GLY A 91 -10.60 -13.39 -5.81
CA GLY A 91 -11.65 -12.46 -5.39
C GLY A 91 -11.61 -12.15 -3.88
N GLN A 92 -11.34 -13.15 -3.04
CA GLN A 92 -11.15 -12.95 -1.60
C GLN A 92 -9.94 -12.07 -1.31
N GLN A 93 -8.80 -12.32 -1.95
CA GLN A 93 -7.59 -11.49 -1.80
C GLN A 93 -7.83 -10.04 -2.24
N VAL A 94 -8.49 -9.85 -3.39
CA VAL A 94 -8.88 -8.52 -3.89
C VAL A 94 -9.82 -7.81 -2.92
N SER A 95 -10.82 -8.51 -2.36
CA SER A 95 -11.74 -7.91 -1.40
C SER A 95 -11.02 -7.43 -0.14
N MET A 96 -10.06 -8.22 0.36
CA MET A 96 -9.22 -7.82 1.49
C MET A 96 -8.33 -6.63 1.15
N MET A 97 -7.67 -6.65 -0.01
CA MET A 97 -6.87 -5.53 -0.51
C MET A 97 -7.69 -4.24 -0.62
N ILE A 98 -8.90 -4.32 -1.20
CA ILE A 98 -9.78 -3.16 -1.34
C ILE A 98 -10.18 -2.62 0.03
N LYS A 99 -10.64 -3.48 0.94
CA LYS A 99 -11.12 -3.07 2.26
C LYS A 99 -10.00 -2.51 3.15
N GLN A 100 -8.86 -3.20 3.23
CA GLN A 100 -7.81 -2.89 4.19
C GLN A 100 -6.79 -1.87 3.66
N GLN A 101 -6.53 -1.84 2.35
CA GLN A 101 -5.50 -1.00 1.76
C GLN A 101 -6.11 0.13 0.94
N ILE A 102 -6.85 -0.19 -0.13
CA ILE A 102 -7.29 0.83 -1.10
C ILE A 102 -8.29 1.81 -0.47
N ASN A 103 -9.31 1.31 0.23
CA ASN A 103 -10.31 2.17 0.86
C ASN A 103 -9.67 3.08 1.93
N LYS A 104 -8.80 2.54 2.78
CA LYS A 104 -8.08 3.33 3.79
C LYS A 104 -7.16 4.36 3.15
N GLN A 105 -6.48 4.01 2.06
CA GLN A 105 -5.58 4.92 1.35
C GLN A 105 -6.32 6.08 0.66
N ILE A 106 -7.50 5.82 0.09
CA ILE A 106 -8.29 6.79 -0.69
C ILE A 106 -9.22 7.61 0.23
N PHE A 107 -9.95 6.95 1.12
CA PHE A 107 -10.98 7.58 1.95
C PHE A 107 -10.51 7.90 3.38
N GLY A 108 -9.30 7.49 3.77
CA GLY A 108 -8.79 7.68 5.12
C GLY A 108 -9.62 6.89 6.14
N GLU A 109 -10.11 7.59 7.16
CA GLU A 109 -10.98 7.04 8.21
C GLU A 109 -12.48 7.14 7.85
N ASP A 110 -12.84 7.62 6.65
CA ASP A 110 -14.23 7.71 6.21
C ASP A 110 -14.76 6.34 5.75
N SER A 111 -15.27 5.57 6.71
CA SER A 111 -15.83 4.23 6.47
C SER A 111 -17.15 4.23 5.69
N THR A 112 -17.73 5.40 5.39
CA THR A 112 -18.99 5.49 4.62
C THR A 112 -18.76 5.37 3.12
N GLN A 113 -17.52 5.48 2.66
CA GLN A 113 -17.12 5.37 1.27
C GLN A 113 -16.31 4.10 1.02
N SER A 114 -16.51 3.49 -0.14
CA SER A 114 -15.74 2.32 -0.56
C SER A 114 -15.68 2.23 -2.08
N ILE A 115 -14.63 1.58 -2.58
CA ILE A 115 -14.59 1.14 -3.97
C ILE A 115 -15.70 0.13 -4.21
N SER A 116 -16.50 0.35 -5.26
CA SER A 116 -17.54 -0.58 -5.68
C SER A 116 -16.92 -1.87 -6.22
N ILE A 117 -17.14 -2.97 -5.50
CA ILE A 117 -16.70 -4.30 -5.93
C ILE A 117 -17.31 -4.69 -7.27
N ASN A 118 -18.57 -4.34 -7.53
CA ASN A 118 -19.24 -4.67 -8.78
C ASN A 118 -18.56 -3.99 -9.98
N ASN A 119 -18.25 -2.69 -9.85
CA ASN A 119 -17.56 -1.96 -10.92
C ASN A 119 -16.09 -2.39 -11.04
N PHE A 120 -15.43 -2.69 -9.92
CA PHE A 120 -14.08 -3.25 -9.92
C PHE A 120 -14.02 -4.56 -10.72
N VAL A 121 -14.91 -5.51 -10.41
CA VAL A 121 -14.96 -6.82 -11.09
C VAL A 121 -15.33 -6.65 -12.56
N ALA A 122 -16.23 -5.72 -12.90
CA ALA A 122 -16.55 -5.41 -14.29
C ALA A 122 -15.32 -4.91 -15.07
N GLY A 123 -14.57 -3.96 -14.51
CA GLY A 123 -13.33 -3.45 -15.11
C GLY A 123 -12.25 -4.52 -15.21
N PHE A 124 -12.04 -5.29 -14.14
CA PHE A 124 -11.10 -6.40 -14.12
C PHE A 124 -11.43 -7.45 -15.19
N ALA A 125 -12.70 -7.87 -15.28
CA ALA A 125 -13.14 -8.86 -16.26
C ALA A 125 -13.00 -8.36 -17.70
N ALA A 126 -13.30 -7.08 -17.95
CA ALA A 126 -13.13 -6.47 -19.26
C ALA A 126 -11.65 -6.47 -19.68
N SER A 127 -10.77 -6.05 -18.78
CA SER A 127 -9.32 -6.02 -19.01
C SER A 127 -8.74 -7.44 -19.22
N ALA A 128 -9.06 -8.37 -18.34
CA ALA A 128 -8.56 -9.75 -18.39
C ALA A 128 -9.03 -10.52 -19.64
N LYS A 129 -10.22 -10.21 -20.16
CA LYS A 129 -10.74 -10.82 -21.40
C LYS A 129 -10.26 -10.10 -22.66
N GLY A 130 -9.54 -8.99 -22.53
CA GLY A 130 -9.11 -8.16 -23.65
C GLY A 130 -10.27 -7.53 -24.44
N LYS A 131 -11.48 -7.46 -23.88
CA LYS A 131 -12.67 -6.91 -24.55
C LYS A 131 -13.66 -6.33 -23.55
N GLY A 132 -14.42 -5.32 -23.99
CA GLY A 132 -15.47 -4.68 -23.20
C GLY A 132 -14.95 -3.60 -22.24
N GLN A 133 -13.69 -3.19 -22.34
CA GLN A 133 -13.18 -2.03 -21.63
C GLN A 133 -13.87 -0.78 -22.17
N LYS A 134 -14.35 0.08 -21.27
CA LYS A 134 -14.94 1.38 -21.64
C LYS A 134 -13.91 2.49 -21.83
N ILE A 135 -12.68 2.23 -21.39
CA ILE A 135 -11.53 3.13 -21.40
C ILE A 135 -10.27 2.31 -21.68
N THR A 136 -9.24 2.97 -22.19
CA THR A 136 -7.89 2.39 -22.31
C THR A 136 -7.24 2.17 -20.95
N VAL A 137 -6.18 1.36 -20.92
CA VAL A 137 -5.40 1.14 -19.68
C VAL A 137 -4.72 2.44 -19.24
N GLU A 138 -4.27 3.25 -20.19
CA GLU A 138 -3.66 4.57 -19.95
C GLU A 138 -4.66 5.54 -19.32
N GLU A 139 -5.89 5.60 -19.83
CA GLU A 139 -6.96 6.40 -19.23
C GLU A 139 -7.35 5.90 -17.84
N ALA A 140 -7.41 4.59 -17.63
CA ALA A 140 -7.67 4.00 -16.31
C ALA A 140 -6.60 4.44 -15.29
N ARG A 141 -5.32 4.33 -15.64
CA ARG A 141 -4.20 4.81 -14.80
C ARG A 141 -4.30 6.30 -14.51
N LYS A 142 -4.68 7.11 -15.51
CA LYS A 142 -4.87 8.55 -15.33
C LYS A 142 -6.03 8.87 -14.38
N ILE A 143 -7.14 8.13 -14.46
CA ILE A 143 -8.27 8.29 -13.54
C ILE A 143 -7.86 7.89 -12.12
N GLU A 144 -7.20 6.74 -11.96
CA GLU A 144 -6.69 6.27 -10.66
C GLU A 144 -5.79 7.31 -9.99
N GLN A 145 -4.88 7.94 -10.76
CA GLN A 145 -4.03 9.02 -10.26
C GLN A 145 -4.85 10.27 -9.94
N THR A 146 -5.51 10.86 -10.94
CA THR A 146 -6.12 12.20 -10.80
C THR A 146 -7.37 12.20 -9.93
N VAL A 147 -8.29 11.28 -10.17
CA VAL A 147 -9.55 11.18 -9.40
C VAL A 147 -9.26 10.59 -8.03
N GLY A 148 -8.36 9.61 -7.92
CA GLY A 148 -7.93 9.06 -6.64
C GLY A 148 -7.30 10.11 -5.73
N GLU A 149 -6.37 10.92 -6.25
CA GLU A 149 -5.76 12.03 -5.51
C GLU A 149 -6.79 13.09 -5.11
N ALA A 150 -7.73 13.44 -6.00
CA ALA A 150 -8.77 14.41 -5.69
C ALA A 150 -9.74 13.92 -4.59
N ILE A 151 -10.14 12.65 -4.63
CA ILE A 151 -10.98 12.04 -3.57
C ILE A 151 -10.21 12.02 -2.25
N LYS A 152 -8.95 11.60 -2.27
CA LYS A 152 -8.08 11.59 -1.09
C LYS A 152 -7.91 12.98 -0.49
N ALA A 153 -7.69 13.99 -1.32
CA ALA A 153 -7.60 15.37 -0.87
C ALA A 153 -8.89 15.85 -0.20
N LYS A 154 -10.06 15.53 -0.76
CA LYS A 154 -11.36 15.86 -0.15
C LYS A 154 -11.58 15.13 1.18
N ALA A 155 -11.25 13.84 1.26
CA ALA A 155 -11.34 13.06 2.49
C ALA A 155 -10.40 13.60 3.58
N ALA A 156 -9.17 13.93 3.21
CA ALA A 156 -8.21 14.58 4.10
C ALA A 156 -8.72 15.96 4.54
N GLU A 157 -9.30 16.76 3.66
CA GLU A 157 -9.80 18.10 4.00
C GLU A 157 -11.00 18.06 4.96
N LYS A 158 -11.88 17.06 4.82
CA LYS A 158 -12.97 16.80 5.80
C LYS A 158 -12.43 16.56 7.20
N THR A 159 -11.29 15.89 7.32
CA THR A 159 -10.68 15.51 8.61
C THR A 159 -9.73 16.60 9.15
N TYR A 160 -8.93 17.21 8.27
CA TYR A 160 -7.81 18.10 8.61
C TYR A 160 -8.03 19.55 8.18
N GLY A 161 -9.23 19.95 7.73
CA GLY A 161 -9.49 21.28 7.20
C GLY A 161 -9.17 22.43 8.18
N ALA A 162 -9.42 22.24 9.48
CA ALA A 162 -9.02 23.22 10.49
C ALA A 162 -7.48 23.33 10.61
N TYR A 163 -6.77 22.20 10.57
CA TYR A 163 -5.33 22.14 10.60
C TYR A 163 -4.70 22.75 9.33
N LYS A 164 -5.28 22.51 8.16
CA LYS A 164 -4.91 23.16 6.89
C LYS A 164 -4.96 24.69 7.02
N LYS A 165 -6.07 25.25 7.52
CA LYS A 165 -6.22 26.70 7.75
C LYS A 165 -5.18 27.25 8.72
N GLN A 166 -4.85 26.52 9.78
CA GLN A 166 -3.77 26.92 10.72
C GLN A 166 -2.41 27.00 10.02
N ASN A 167 -2.08 26.02 9.18
CA ASN A 167 -0.84 25.98 8.40
C ASN A 167 -0.76 27.10 7.35
N GLU A 168 -1.86 27.40 6.68
CA GLU A 168 -1.98 28.53 5.74
C GLU A 168 -1.81 29.88 6.46
N ALA A 169 -2.46 30.04 7.62
CA ALA A 169 -2.32 31.25 8.43
C ALA A 169 -0.89 31.43 8.97
N TYR A 170 -0.19 30.34 9.32
CA TYR A 170 1.22 30.37 9.70
C TYR A 170 2.08 30.95 8.57
N LEU A 171 1.91 30.46 7.34
CA LEU A 171 2.66 30.94 6.17
C LEU A 171 2.45 32.44 5.93
N VAL A 172 1.21 32.93 6.02
CA VAL A 172 0.91 34.37 5.85
C VAL A 172 1.61 35.22 6.91
N LYS A 173 1.61 34.75 8.17
CA LYS A 173 2.29 35.46 9.27
C LYS A 173 3.82 35.41 9.11
N ASN A 174 4.35 34.26 8.71
CA ASN A 174 5.80 34.07 8.58
C ASN A 174 6.39 34.92 7.45
N ALA A 175 5.69 35.06 6.32
CA ALA A 175 6.10 35.92 5.21
C ALA A 175 6.27 37.41 5.60
N LYS A 176 5.63 37.87 6.67
CA LYS A 176 5.68 39.25 7.15
C LYS A 176 6.82 39.49 8.16
N LYS A 177 7.50 38.45 8.62
CA LYS A 177 8.64 38.61 9.55
C LYS A 177 9.82 39.25 8.83
N ALA A 178 10.55 40.11 9.54
CA ALA A 178 11.74 40.76 9.01
C ALA A 178 12.77 39.70 8.55
N GLY A 179 13.37 39.93 7.37
CA GLY A 179 14.38 39.05 6.80
C GLY A 179 13.85 37.82 6.05
N VAL A 180 12.55 37.50 6.16
CA VAL A 180 11.94 36.41 5.40
C VAL A 180 11.77 36.81 3.94
N LYS A 181 12.18 35.92 3.03
CA LYS A 181 12.02 36.05 1.58
C LYS A 181 11.22 34.87 1.03
N THR A 182 10.42 35.11 -0.01
CA THR A 182 9.66 34.06 -0.69
C THR A 182 10.35 33.68 -2.00
N LEU A 183 10.58 32.38 -2.19
CA LEU A 183 11.14 31.76 -3.41
C LEU A 183 10.03 31.16 -4.27
N GLY A 184 10.39 30.36 -5.28
CA GLY A 184 9.44 29.58 -6.05
C GLY A 184 8.59 28.65 -5.17
N LYS A 185 7.45 28.20 -5.71
CA LYS A 185 6.53 27.26 -5.03
C LYS A 185 6.01 27.73 -3.66
N GLY A 186 6.14 29.02 -3.34
CA GLY A 186 5.73 29.60 -2.06
C GLY A 186 6.64 29.27 -0.88
N VAL A 187 7.84 28.75 -1.13
CA VAL A 187 8.84 28.46 -0.10
C VAL A 187 9.31 29.77 0.51
N GLN A 188 9.36 29.84 1.84
CA GLN A 188 9.84 31.02 2.56
C GLN A 188 11.16 30.70 3.25
N VAL A 189 12.12 31.61 3.18
CA VAL A 189 13.46 31.42 3.73
C VAL A 189 13.86 32.61 4.60
N LEU A 190 14.48 32.31 5.73
CA LEU A 190 15.16 33.27 6.59
C LEU A 190 16.64 32.87 6.66
N GLU A 191 17.53 33.74 6.20
CA GLU A 191 18.97 33.49 6.27
C GLU A 191 19.48 33.77 7.70
N ILE A 192 19.90 32.71 8.39
CA ILE A 192 20.49 32.77 9.75
C ILE A 192 21.99 33.03 9.66
N LYS A 193 22.67 32.37 8.71
CA LYS A 193 24.08 32.54 8.41
C LYS A 193 24.27 32.61 6.90
N LYS A 194 24.97 33.64 6.44
CA LYS A 194 25.31 33.80 5.03
C LYS A 194 26.37 32.78 4.61
N GLY A 195 26.13 32.10 3.50
CA GLY A 195 27.11 31.25 2.82
C GLY A 195 27.90 32.03 1.76
N THR A 196 29.06 31.51 1.40
CA THR A 196 29.97 32.12 0.40
C THR A 196 30.32 31.18 -0.75
N GLY A 197 29.91 29.92 -0.68
CA GLY A 197 30.18 28.93 -1.71
C GLY A 197 29.16 28.95 -2.85
N ALA A 198 29.36 28.03 -3.81
CA ALA A 198 28.45 27.84 -4.94
C ALA A 198 27.06 27.37 -4.49
N LYS A 199 26.06 27.58 -5.35
CA LYS A 199 24.71 27.02 -5.18
C LYS A 199 24.62 25.66 -5.88
N PRO A 200 24.03 24.63 -5.23
CA PRO A 200 23.80 23.32 -5.86
C PRO A 200 22.86 23.40 -7.06
N LYS A 201 23.06 22.51 -8.04
CA LYS A 201 22.10 22.21 -9.10
C LYS A 201 21.18 21.07 -8.66
N ALA A 202 20.03 20.93 -9.32
CA ALA A 202 19.08 19.84 -9.05
C ALA A 202 19.68 18.43 -9.28
N THR A 203 20.73 18.33 -10.09
CA THR A 203 21.46 17.09 -10.39
C THR A 203 22.56 16.75 -9.37
N ASP A 204 22.87 17.66 -8.45
CA ASP A 204 23.98 17.50 -7.52
C ASP A 204 23.58 16.67 -6.29
N MET A 205 24.60 16.16 -5.60
CA MET A 205 24.47 15.63 -4.24
C MET A 205 24.92 16.73 -3.27
N VAL A 206 24.28 16.82 -2.11
CA VAL A 206 24.67 17.76 -1.06
C VAL A 206 24.83 17.06 0.27
N LYS A 207 25.77 17.57 1.07
CA LYS A 207 25.91 17.24 2.48
C LYS A 207 25.30 18.35 3.32
N ILE A 208 24.37 18.01 4.19
CA ILE A 208 23.65 18.97 5.03
C ILE A 208 23.52 18.51 6.48
N ASN A 209 23.35 19.49 7.37
CA ASN A 209 22.75 19.25 8.68
C ASN A 209 21.33 19.83 8.65
N TYR A 210 20.35 19.13 9.20
CA TYR A 210 19.00 19.67 9.26
C TYR A 210 18.18 19.19 10.45
N VAL A 211 17.21 20.02 10.82
CA VAL A 211 16.13 19.69 11.76
C VAL A 211 14.81 20.07 11.11
N GLY A 212 13.90 19.12 10.97
CA GLY A 212 12.54 19.30 10.44
C GLY A 212 11.49 19.31 11.54
N LYS A 213 10.68 20.36 11.59
CA LYS A 213 9.61 20.56 12.58
C LYS A 213 8.28 20.92 11.92
N THR A 214 7.19 20.51 12.53
CA THR A 214 5.84 21.00 12.23
C THR A 214 5.61 22.37 12.87
N ILE A 215 4.56 23.08 12.46
CA ILE A 215 4.22 24.42 13.01
C ILE A 215 3.88 24.41 14.51
N ASP A 216 3.58 23.25 15.09
CA ASP A 216 3.38 23.06 16.54
C ASP A 216 4.71 22.81 17.29
N GLY A 217 5.84 22.87 16.59
CA GLY A 217 7.19 22.74 17.14
C GLY A 217 7.69 21.30 17.29
N LYS A 218 6.89 20.29 16.93
CA LYS A 218 7.32 18.89 17.01
C LYS A 218 8.35 18.57 15.94
N THR A 219 9.48 18.00 16.38
CA THR A 219 10.51 17.50 15.48
C THR A 219 10.06 16.18 14.89
N PHE A 220 10.04 16.08 13.56
CA PHE A 220 9.69 14.85 12.84
C PHE A 220 10.90 14.16 12.21
N ASP A 221 11.98 14.92 11.95
CA ASP A 221 13.22 14.39 11.39
C ASP A 221 14.40 15.31 11.75
N GLN A 222 15.59 14.74 11.95
CA GLN A 222 16.82 15.48 12.24
C GLN A 222 18.02 14.59 11.91
N ARG A 223 18.98 15.14 11.15
CA ARG A 223 20.26 14.49 10.89
C ARG A 223 21.39 15.48 10.70
N ASP A 224 22.57 15.09 11.15
CA ASP A 224 23.84 15.77 10.89
C ASP A 224 24.65 14.98 9.85
N GLY A 225 25.25 15.69 8.90
CA GLY A 225 26.06 15.10 7.83
C GLY A 225 25.28 14.23 6.84
N ALA A 226 23.99 14.50 6.63
CA ALA A 226 23.16 13.75 5.70
C ALA A 226 23.54 14.09 4.25
N THR A 227 23.81 13.05 3.45
CA THR A 227 24.03 13.16 2.00
C THR A 227 22.74 12.85 1.25
N MET A 228 22.30 13.74 0.36
CA MET A 228 21.08 13.56 -0.41
C MET A 228 21.13 14.17 -1.81
N PRO A 229 20.41 13.60 -2.80
CA PRO A 229 20.25 14.20 -4.12
C PRO A 229 19.30 15.40 -4.05
N VAL A 230 19.72 16.54 -4.59
CA VAL A 230 18.93 17.79 -4.56
C VAL A 230 17.56 17.61 -5.26
N GLY A 231 17.51 16.86 -6.35
CA GLY A 231 16.26 16.56 -7.08
C GLY A 231 15.44 15.39 -6.55
N GLY A 232 15.94 14.65 -5.54
CA GLY A 232 15.26 13.47 -5.00
C GLY A 232 14.45 13.72 -3.72
N VAL A 233 14.29 14.99 -3.33
CA VAL A 233 13.54 15.40 -2.13
C VAL A 233 12.24 16.14 -2.51
N ILE A 234 11.44 16.52 -1.50
CA ILE A 234 10.19 17.25 -1.73
C ILE A 234 10.44 18.57 -2.49
N PRO A 235 9.51 19.01 -3.35
CA PRO A 235 9.75 20.14 -4.27
C PRO A 235 10.22 21.44 -3.60
N GLY A 236 9.71 21.75 -2.40
CA GLY A 236 10.10 22.95 -1.67
C GLY A 236 11.49 22.86 -1.04
N PHE A 237 11.96 21.65 -0.74
CA PHE A 237 13.30 21.42 -0.22
C PHE A 237 14.32 21.56 -1.34
N THR A 238 14.03 21.02 -2.53
CA THR A 238 14.80 21.25 -3.75
C THR A 238 14.91 22.74 -4.06
N GLU A 239 13.79 23.48 -4.03
CA GLU A 239 13.76 24.93 -4.29
C GLU A 239 14.64 25.71 -3.31
N ALA A 240 14.64 25.34 -2.02
CA ALA A 240 15.51 25.97 -1.04
C ALA A 240 16.99 25.68 -1.32
N LEU A 241 17.34 24.40 -1.53
CA LEU A 241 18.72 23.97 -1.76
C LEU A 241 19.34 24.62 -3.00
N THR A 242 18.62 24.69 -4.12
CA THR A 242 19.15 25.30 -5.36
C THR A 242 19.34 26.82 -5.27
N ASN A 243 18.73 27.46 -4.26
CA ASN A 243 18.90 28.88 -3.97
C ASN A 243 19.91 29.15 -2.84
N MET A 244 20.29 28.14 -2.07
CA MET A 244 21.10 28.25 -0.86
C MET A 244 22.60 28.12 -1.17
N PRO A 245 23.44 29.13 -0.88
CA PRO A 245 24.89 29.02 -1.03
C PRO A 245 25.50 28.03 -0.03
N VAL A 246 26.54 27.30 -0.45
CA VAL A 246 27.32 26.46 0.48
C VAL A 246 27.89 27.31 1.63
N GLY A 247 27.84 26.76 2.85
CA GLY A 247 28.21 27.40 4.10
C GLY A 247 27.08 28.22 4.75
N ALA A 248 25.93 28.37 4.08
CA ALA A 248 24.78 29.06 4.63
C ALA A 248 24.05 28.21 5.66
N LYS A 249 23.32 28.89 6.55
CA LYS A 249 22.33 28.27 7.44
C LYS A 249 21.01 29.02 7.31
N TRP A 250 19.96 28.34 6.91
CA TRP A 250 18.64 28.93 6.65
C TRP A 250 17.56 28.25 7.50
N GLU A 251 16.57 29.02 7.93
CA GLU A 251 15.26 28.48 8.28
C GLU A 251 14.38 28.53 7.02
N VAL A 252 13.84 27.38 6.63
CA VAL A 252 13.08 27.16 5.40
C VAL A 252 11.68 26.68 5.78
N THR A 253 10.68 27.49 5.50
CA THR A 253 9.27 27.14 5.68
C THR A 253 8.67 26.71 4.33
N ILE A 254 8.25 25.46 4.25
CA ILE A 254 7.75 24.81 3.03
C ILE A 254 6.22 24.65 3.14
N PRO A 255 5.43 25.28 2.25
CA PRO A 255 3.99 25.09 2.23
C PRO A 255 3.63 23.64 1.85
N ALA A 256 2.46 23.16 2.31
CA ALA A 256 2.02 21.79 2.05
C ALA A 256 2.05 21.39 0.56
N ALA A 257 1.70 22.31 -0.34
CA ALA A 257 1.72 22.08 -1.79
C ALA A 257 3.13 21.81 -2.37
N ALA A 258 4.18 22.29 -1.70
CA ALA A 258 5.58 22.00 -2.02
C ALA A 258 6.20 20.93 -1.09
N GLY A 259 5.39 20.36 -0.19
CA GLY A 259 5.73 19.25 0.70
C GLY A 259 4.93 18.00 0.35
N TYR A 260 4.18 17.46 1.31
CA TYR A 260 3.42 16.20 1.15
C TYR A 260 1.94 16.40 0.77
N GLY A 261 1.45 17.64 0.63
CA GLY A 261 0.09 17.94 0.22
C GLY A 261 -0.96 17.32 1.14
N ALA A 262 -1.95 16.64 0.56
CA ALA A 262 -2.99 15.93 1.31
C ALA A 262 -2.55 14.56 1.86
N ASN A 263 -1.29 14.16 1.65
CA ASN A 263 -0.80 12.87 2.10
C ASN A 263 -0.31 12.92 3.55
N GLN A 264 -0.60 11.87 4.30
CA GLN A 264 0.05 11.59 5.57
C GLN A 264 1.48 11.11 5.31
N ALA A 265 2.48 11.73 5.95
CA ALA A 265 3.88 11.34 5.83
C ALA A 265 4.49 11.01 7.21
N GLY A 266 4.59 9.72 7.51
CA GLY A 266 4.97 9.27 8.86
C GLY A 266 3.94 9.68 9.93
N PRO A 267 4.25 9.48 11.22
CA PRO A 267 3.28 9.69 12.30
C PRO A 267 3.04 11.17 12.64
N GLN A 268 4.04 12.04 12.41
CA GLN A 268 3.97 13.45 12.82
C GLN A 268 3.46 14.38 11.72
N ILE A 269 3.71 14.07 10.44
CA ILE A 269 3.34 14.95 9.33
C ILE A 269 1.94 14.59 8.84
N LYS A 270 0.95 15.28 9.39
CA LYS A 270 -0.46 15.18 8.98
C LYS A 270 -0.67 15.80 7.59
N PRO A 271 -1.73 15.43 6.86
CA PRO A 271 -2.16 16.13 5.66
C PRO A 271 -2.20 17.65 5.85
N PHE A 272 -1.76 18.36 4.82
CA PHE A 272 -1.68 19.83 4.76
C PHE A 272 -0.69 20.49 5.75
N SER A 273 0.24 19.72 6.31
CA SER A 273 1.30 20.30 7.15
C SER A 273 2.23 21.20 6.34
N THR A 274 2.43 22.42 6.85
CA THR A 274 3.59 23.25 6.56
C THR A 274 4.78 22.71 7.33
N LEU A 275 5.92 22.60 6.66
CA LEU A 275 7.16 22.05 7.24
C LEU A 275 8.15 23.19 7.48
N ILE A 276 8.81 23.19 8.63
CA ILE A 276 9.83 24.16 8.98
C ILE A 276 11.14 23.40 9.13
N PHE A 277 12.11 23.71 8.28
CA PHE A 277 13.44 23.11 8.33
C PHE A 277 14.46 24.16 8.73
N THR A 278 15.32 23.85 9.70
CA THR A 278 16.59 24.54 9.84
C THR A 278 17.63 23.73 9.09
N ILE A 279 18.24 24.30 8.05
CA ILE A 279 19.19 23.62 7.18
C ILE A 279 20.53 24.34 7.25
N GLU A 280 21.62 23.61 7.37
CA GLU A 280 22.99 24.07 7.11
C GLU A 280 23.54 23.31 5.91
N LEU A 281 23.90 24.03 4.85
CA LEU A 281 24.47 23.44 3.64
C LEU A 281 25.98 23.35 3.79
N VAL A 282 26.49 22.13 4.02
CA VAL A 282 27.90 21.89 4.34
C VAL A 282 28.75 21.85 3.08
N ALA A 283 28.33 21.07 2.08
CA ALA A 283 29.09 20.90 0.84
C ALA A 283 28.20 20.44 -0.33
N ILE A 284 28.66 20.69 -1.55
CA ILE A 284 28.20 20.00 -2.75
C ILE A 284 29.14 18.83 -2.98
N GLU A 285 28.59 17.63 -3.04
CA GLU A 285 29.31 16.40 -3.35
C GLU A 285 29.14 16.09 -4.83
N LYS A 286 30.20 15.55 -5.46
CA LYS A 286 30.05 15.00 -6.82
C LYS A 286 29.14 13.78 -6.74
N ALA A 287 28.09 13.76 -7.56
CA ALA A 287 27.34 12.53 -7.79
C ALA A 287 28.33 11.41 -8.14
N PRO A 288 28.16 10.17 -7.64
CA PRO A 288 28.94 9.05 -8.12
C PRO A 288 28.87 9.06 -9.65
N GLN A 289 30.03 9.23 -10.30
CA GLN A 289 30.08 9.11 -11.75
C GLN A 289 29.58 7.69 -12.06
N ALA A 290 28.45 7.58 -12.76
CA ALA A 290 28.10 6.34 -13.40
C ALA A 290 29.34 5.88 -14.19
N PRO A 291 29.75 4.59 -14.12
CA PRO A 291 30.96 4.14 -14.77
C PRO A 291 30.96 4.58 -16.24
N GLN A 292 31.83 5.53 -16.57
CA GLN A 292 32.11 5.90 -17.95
C GLN A 292 32.86 4.73 -18.57
N GLY A 293 32.14 3.86 -19.27
CA GLY A 293 32.75 2.75 -20.02
C GLY A 293 32.21 1.37 -19.69
N ALA A 294 30.93 1.13 -19.97
CA ALA A 294 30.53 -0.14 -20.56
C ALA A 294 29.78 0.20 -21.84
N ALA A 295 30.55 0.56 -22.88
CA ALA A 295 30.04 0.43 -24.24
C ALA A 295 29.61 -1.03 -24.39
N MET A 296 28.30 -1.27 -24.58
CA MET A 296 27.82 -2.57 -25.04
C MET A 296 28.59 -2.94 -26.32
N PRO A 297 29.29 -4.08 -26.37
CA PRO A 297 29.87 -4.55 -27.61
C PRO A 297 28.73 -4.95 -28.55
N GLY A 298 28.60 -4.23 -29.66
CA GLY A 298 28.11 -4.74 -30.94
C GLY A 298 26.68 -5.26 -30.98
N ALA A 299 25.72 -4.38 -31.26
CA ALA A 299 24.59 -4.78 -32.10
C ALA A 299 25.05 -4.73 -33.56
N SER A 300 25.72 -5.81 -34.00
CA SER A 300 25.95 -6.05 -35.42
C SER A 300 24.60 -6.21 -36.12
N ALA A 301 24.34 -5.32 -37.08
CA ALA A 301 23.32 -5.50 -38.08
C ALA A 301 23.52 -6.84 -38.81
N LYS A 302 22.44 -7.62 -38.92
CA LYS A 302 22.30 -8.59 -40.00
C LYS A 302 20.96 -8.39 -40.68
N LYS A 303 21.07 -8.45 -42.01
CA LYS A 303 20.09 -8.32 -43.08
C LYS A 303 18.80 -9.10 -42.85
#